data_AF-A0A537KYK4-F1
#
_entry.id   AF-A0A537KYK4-F1
#
_cell.length_a   1.000
_cell.length_b   1.000
_cell.length_c   1.000
_cell.angle_alpha   90.00
_cell.angle_beta   90.00
_cell.angle_gamma   90.00
#
_symmetry.space_group_name_H-M   'P 1'
#
loop_
_entity.id
_entity.type
_entity.pdbx_description
1 polymer ?
#
loop_
_entity_poly.entity_id
_entity_poly.type
_entity_poly.pdbx_seq_one_letter_code
_entity_poly.pdbx_strand_id
1 'polypeptide(L)'
;MTEHEWLTCKRPRRMLYHLGCDERHDLLEAQTNGRQLRLWCAALAVRAYGRDRALGPQGGYASWAEGEPALADLEDDAAAPLRIAISWAKKYNGHTNVSDEVKADLLREIVGNPFRPFKWCHPSTGWSTDDFDDALPGFVLLDYRWRTETVRDLAKAAWDHLSPAGELDTTRLAVLADALEEAGCVGKRCRTCVGTGVISQEHPFGDTWAVERLTCYDCAGIGRWPHPLLEHLRSPGPHVRGCWALDLVLLS
;
A
#
# COMPACT_ATOMS: atom_id res chain seq x y z
N MET A 1 -5.58 -9.31 -7.04
CA MET A 1 -5.30 -10.07 -5.81
C MET A 1 -5.85 -9.27 -4.64
N THR A 2 -6.12 -9.88 -3.50
CA THR A 2 -6.32 -9.15 -2.23
C THR A 2 -4.98 -8.94 -1.52
N GLU A 3 -4.94 -8.10 -0.48
CA GLU A 3 -3.74 -7.90 0.34
C GLU A 3 -3.26 -9.20 1.00
N HIS A 4 -4.18 -9.97 1.58
CA HIS A 4 -3.87 -11.29 2.13
C HIS A 4 -3.30 -12.24 1.07
N GLU A 5 -3.90 -12.28 -0.12
CA GLU A 5 -3.37 -13.08 -1.22
C GLU A 5 -1.97 -12.65 -1.65
N TRP A 6 -1.63 -11.36 -1.57
CA TRP A 6 -0.29 -10.84 -1.86
C TRP A 6 0.73 -11.29 -0.81
N LEU A 7 0.41 -11.09 0.46
CA LEU A 7 1.29 -11.40 1.59
C LEU A 7 1.55 -12.91 1.72
N THR A 8 0.57 -13.75 1.37
CA THR A 8 0.70 -15.21 1.39
C THR A 8 1.13 -15.82 0.04
N CYS A 9 1.26 -15.03 -1.02
CA CYS A 9 1.59 -15.56 -2.35
C CYS A 9 3.01 -16.15 -2.38
N LYS A 10 3.13 -17.35 -2.94
CA LYS A 10 4.40 -18.03 -3.24
C LYS A 10 4.66 -18.15 -4.75
N ARG A 11 3.85 -17.47 -5.59
CA ARG A 11 3.91 -17.58 -7.05
C ARG A 11 4.31 -16.23 -7.66
N PRO A 12 5.61 -15.99 -7.93
CA PRO A 12 6.10 -14.69 -8.39
C PRO A 12 5.44 -14.22 -9.69
N ARG A 13 5.08 -15.15 -10.60
CA ARG A 13 4.36 -14.79 -11.83
C ARG A 13 2.97 -14.20 -11.55
N ARG A 14 2.24 -14.73 -10.58
CA ARG A 14 0.91 -14.21 -10.18
C ARG A 14 1.05 -12.83 -9.56
N MET A 15 2.11 -12.62 -8.77
CA MET A 15 2.43 -11.33 -8.16
C MET A 15 2.78 -10.27 -9.20
N LEU A 16 3.67 -10.59 -10.16
CA LEU A 16 4.00 -9.69 -11.27
C LEU A 16 2.75 -9.30 -12.06
N TYR A 17 1.90 -10.28 -12.41
CA TYR A 17 0.64 -9.99 -13.09
C TYR A 17 -0.24 -9.00 -12.31
N HIS A 18 -0.32 -9.13 -10.98
CA HIS A 18 -1.08 -8.20 -10.15
C HIS A 18 -0.46 -6.79 -10.10
N LEU A 19 0.86 -6.68 -10.21
CA LEU A 19 1.55 -5.40 -10.34
C LEU A 19 1.38 -4.76 -11.74
N GLY A 20 0.55 -5.33 -12.62
CA GLY A 20 0.41 -4.86 -14.01
C GLY A 20 1.57 -5.29 -14.91
N CYS A 21 2.44 -6.20 -14.45
CA CYS A 21 3.55 -6.73 -15.24
C CYS A 21 3.09 -7.97 -16.02
N ASP A 22 2.61 -7.78 -17.25
CA ASP A 22 2.20 -8.86 -18.15
C ASP A 22 3.05 -8.95 -19.44
N GLU A 23 2.72 -9.91 -20.30
CA GLU A 23 3.45 -10.19 -21.55
C GLU A 23 3.22 -9.13 -22.65
N ARG A 24 2.34 -8.13 -22.41
CA ARG A 24 2.06 -7.04 -23.34
C ARG A 24 3.05 -5.87 -23.18
N HIS A 25 3.90 -5.90 -22.16
CA HIS A 25 5.01 -4.98 -21.91
C HIS A 25 4.65 -3.53 -21.55
N ASP A 26 3.38 -3.23 -21.25
CA ASP A 26 2.96 -1.88 -20.84
C ASP A 26 3.24 -1.64 -19.35
N LEU A 27 4.14 -0.70 -19.04
CA LEU A 27 4.44 -0.27 -17.66
C LEU A 27 3.62 0.96 -17.22
N LEU A 28 2.85 1.57 -18.11
CA LEU A 28 2.15 2.85 -17.86
C LEU A 28 1.11 2.77 -16.72
N GLU A 29 0.61 1.58 -16.40
CA GLU A 29 -0.36 1.33 -15.31
C GLU A 29 0.21 0.40 -14.21
N ALA A 30 1.50 0.08 -14.26
CA ALA A 30 2.10 -0.89 -13.34
C ALA A 30 2.32 -0.29 -11.95
N GLN A 31 2.02 -1.08 -10.89
CA GLN A 31 2.26 -0.72 -9.48
C GLN A 31 3.73 -0.95 -9.07
N THR A 32 4.63 -0.92 -10.04
CA THR A 32 6.08 -1.12 -9.89
C THR A 32 6.80 -0.34 -10.99
N ASN A 33 8.06 -0.01 -10.79
CA ASN A 33 8.87 0.69 -11.79
C ASN A 33 10.04 -0.17 -12.31
N GLY A 34 10.65 0.27 -13.41
CA GLY A 34 11.78 -0.42 -14.02
C GLY A 34 12.94 -0.64 -13.04
N ARG A 35 13.21 0.29 -12.13
CA ARG A 35 14.25 0.15 -11.11
C ARG A 35 13.95 -0.98 -10.12
N GLN A 36 12.71 -1.11 -9.64
CA GLN A 36 12.31 -2.20 -8.75
C GLN A 36 12.45 -3.57 -9.42
N LEU A 37 12.02 -3.70 -10.68
CA LEU A 37 12.17 -4.93 -11.45
C LEU A 37 13.64 -5.29 -11.68
N ARG A 38 14.47 -4.28 -12.01
CA ARG A 38 15.92 -4.42 -12.15
C ARG A 38 16.59 -4.92 -10.86
N LEU A 39 16.27 -4.31 -9.71
CA LEU A 39 16.78 -4.74 -8.40
C LEU A 39 16.37 -6.17 -8.06
N TRP A 40 15.12 -6.53 -8.36
CA TRP A 40 14.63 -7.89 -8.13
C TRP A 40 15.40 -8.91 -8.97
N CYS A 41 15.62 -8.64 -10.26
CA CYS A 41 16.40 -9.50 -11.13
C CYS A 41 17.86 -9.63 -10.66
N ALA A 42 18.48 -8.52 -10.24
CA ALA A 42 19.84 -8.52 -9.71
C ALA A 42 19.96 -9.36 -8.42
N ALA A 43 19.01 -9.20 -7.48
CA ALA A 43 18.98 -9.98 -6.25
C ALA A 43 18.85 -11.49 -6.53
N LEU A 44 18.01 -11.87 -7.51
CA LEU A 44 17.87 -13.26 -7.93
C LEU A 44 19.14 -13.80 -8.59
N ALA A 45 19.79 -13.01 -9.45
CA ALA A 45 21.04 -13.40 -10.09
C ALA A 45 22.15 -13.66 -9.05
N VAL A 46 22.29 -12.78 -8.06
CA VAL A 46 23.26 -12.94 -6.96
C VAL A 46 22.99 -14.22 -6.18
N ARG A 47 21.72 -14.52 -5.87
CA ARG A 47 21.37 -15.76 -5.15
C ARG A 47 21.57 -17.03 -6.00
N ALA A 48 21.30 -16.95 -7.31
CA ALA A 48 21.41 -18.10 -8.20
C ALA A 48 22.86 -18.45 -8.55
N TYR A 49 23.72 -17.44 -8.71
CA TYR A 49 25.04 -17.61 -9.33
C TYR A 49 26.21 -17.08 -8.48
N GLY A 50 25.94 -16.45 -7.33
CA GLY A 50 26.93 -15.76 -6.52
C GLY A 50 27.20 -14.33 -7.01
N ARG A 51 27.73 -13.50 -6.12
CA ARG A 51 27.93 -12.06 -6.35
C ARG A 51 28.81 -11.79 -7.58
N ASP A 52 29.98 -12.42 -7.68
CA ASP A 52 30.95 -12.13 -8.76
C ASP A 52 30.40 -12.49 -10.15
N ARG A 53 29.61 -13.55 -10.24
CA ARG A 53 29.03 -14.05 -11.50
C ARG A 53 27.77 -13.30 -11.90
N ALA A 54 27.00 -12.81 -10.93
CA ALA A 54 25.83 -11.97 -11.18
C ALA A 54 26.20 -10.55 -11.61
N LEU A 55 27.35 -10.06 -11.13
CA LEU A 55 27.83 -8.71 -11.47
C LEU A 55 28.52 -8.65 -12.84
N GLY A 56 29.30 -9.69 -13.21
CA GLY A 56 29.88 -9.87 -14.54
C GLY A 56 30.93 -8.81 -14.96
N PRO A 57 31.89 -9.15 -15.84
CA PRO A 57 32.98 -8.23 -16.21
C PRO A 57 32.59 -7.08 -17.17
N GLN A 58 31.37 -7.08 -17.75
CA GLN A 58 30.89 -6.05 -18.70
C GLN A 58 29.57 -5.40 -18.28
N GLY A 59 29.29 -5.29 -16.99
CA GLY A 59 28.07 -4.63 -16.51
C GLY A 59 26.81 -5.48 -16.65
N GLY A 60 26.84 -6.70 -16.08
CA GLY A 60 25.68 -7.59 -15.96
C GLY A 60 24.54 -7.00 -15.11
N TYR A 61 23.80 -7.81 -14.37
CA TYR A 61 22.72 -7.28 -13.50
C TYR A 61 23.21 -6.28 -12.44
N ALA A 62 24.53 -6.11 -12.26
CA ALA A 62 25.19 -5.03 -11.52
C ALA A 62 24.89 -3.62 -12.03
N SER A 63 25.00 -3.40 -13.35
CA SER A 63 24.87 -2.07 -13.96
C SER A 63 23.47 -1.50 -13.74
N TRP A 64 22.51 -2.40 -13.54
CA TRP A 64 21.11 -2.11 -13.27
C TRP A 64 20.84 -1.60 -11.84
N ALA A 65 21.75 -1.86 -10.89
CA ALA A 65 21.64 -1.41 -9.50
C ALA A 65 22.19 0.02 -9.29
N GLU A 66 23.07 0.50 -10.18
CA GLU A 66 23.85 1.75 -10.00
C GLU A 66 23.24 3.01 -10.65
N GLY A 67 22.18 2.91 -11.46
CA GLY A 67 21.50 4.09 -12.02
C GLY A 67 20.75 3.80 -13.31
N GLU A 68 19.86 4.71 -13.74
CA GLU A 68 19.17 4.57 -15.02
C GLU A 68 20.16 4.56 -16.19
N PRO A 69 19.99 3.68 -17.20
CA PRO A 69 20.75 3.80 -18.44
C PRO A 69 20.45 5.17 -19.07
N ALA A 70 21.46 5.75 -19.73
CA ALA A 70 21.32 7.05 -20.37
C ALA A 70 20.13 7.03 -21.35
N LEU A 71 19.32 8.09 -21.34
CA LEU A 71 18.13 8.27 -22.18
C LEU A 71 18.34 8.01 -23.68
N ALA A 72 19.58 8.01 -24.15
CA ALA A 72 19.96 7.77 -25.53
C ALA A 72 19.84 6.30 -25.99
N ASP A 73 19.72 5.33 -25.07
CA ASP A 73 19.61 3.90 -25.42
C ASP A 73 18.16 3.35 -25.31
N LEU A 74 17.17 4.22 -25.09
CA LEU A 74 15.84 3.85 -24.55
C LEU A 74 14.71 3.58 -25.55
N GLU A 75 14.92 3.67 -26.86
CA GLU A 75 13.81 3.45 -27.81
C GLU A 75 13.38 1.97 -27.92
N ASP A 76 14.20 1.00 -27.51
CA ASP A 76 13.88 -0.45 -27.57
C ASP A 76 14.01 -1.21 -26.22
N ASP A 77 14.52 -0.59 -25.14
CA ASP A 77 15.01 -1.31 -23.95
C ASP A 77 14.21 -1.08 -22.65
N ALA A 78 13.18 -0.21 -22.65
CA ALA A 78 12.31 0.01 -21.49
C ALA A 78 11.58 -1.27 -21.03
N ALA A 79 11.32 -2.20 -21.96
CA ALA A 79 10.68 -3.49 -21.71
C ALA A 79 11.67 -4.59 -21.26
N ALA A 80 12.99 -4.39 -21.37
CA ALA A 80 13.98 -5.42 -21.05
C ALA A 80 13.95 -5.87 -19.58
N PRO A 81 13.83 -4.98 -18.57
CA PRO A 81 13.67 -5.39 -17.17
C PRO A 81 12.42 -6.24 -16.94
N LEU A 82 11.30 -5.89 -17.58
CA LEU A 82 10.04 -6.60 -17.47
C LEU A 82 10.11 -8.00 -18.12
N ARG A 83 10.68 -8.09 -19.33
CA ARG A 83 10.93 -9.37 -20.03
C ARG A 83 11.77 -10.32 -19.20
N ILE A 84 12.85 -9.79 -18.63
CA ILE A 84 13.77 -10.55 -17.78
C ILE A 84 13.05 -10.97 -16.50
N ALA A 85 12.32 -10.07 -15.84
CA ALA A 85 11.57 -10.41 -14.64
C ALA A 85 10.55 -11.53 -14.90
N ILE A 86 9.77 -11.46 -15.99
CA ILE A 86 8.82 -12.50 -16.39
C ILE A 86 9.55 -13.83 -16.68
N SER A 87 10.70 -13.78 -17.34
CA SER A 87 11.52 -14.97 -17.60
C SER A 87 12.00 -15.64 -16.30
N TRP A 88 12.53 -14.86 -15.35
CA TRP A 88 12.97 -15.35 -14.05
C TRP A 88 11.81 -15.90 -13.20
N ALA A 89 10.63 -15.29 -13.29
CA ALA A 89 9.41 -15.78 -12.66
C ALA A 89 8.92 -17.13 -13.26
N LYS A 90 9.25 -17.42 -14.52
CA LYS A 90 8.91 -18.69 -15.20
C LYS A 90 9.96 -19.80 -14.97
N LYS A 91 11.22 -19.46 -14.64
CA LYS A 91 12.28 -20.45 -14.40
C LYS A 91 12.03 -21.23 -13.11
N TYR A 92 11.65 -22.50 -13.20
CA TYR A 92 11.53 -23.37 -12.02
C TYR A 92 12.89 -23.87 -11.51
N ASN A 93 12.92 -24.57 -10.36
CA ASN A 93 14.13 -25.09 -9.69
C ASN A 93 15.12 -25.86 -10.59
N GLY A 94 14.71 -26.34 -11.77
CA GLY A 94 15.59 -26.98 -12.76
C GLY A 94 16.46 -26.02 -13.60
N HIS A 95 16.21 -24.71 -13.59
CA HIS A 95 16.97 -23.70 -14.35
C HIS A 95 17.70 -22.68 -13.46
N THR A 96 17.37 -22.63 -12.17
CA THR A 96 17.97 -21.75 -11.15
C THR A 96 17.87 -22.42 -9.79
N ASN A 97 18.88 -22.28 -8.92
CA ASN A 97 18.84 -22.79 -7.54
C ASN A 97 17.98 -21.94 -6.57
N VAL A 98 17.09 -21.07 -7.08
CA VAL A 98 16.26 -20.16 -6.28
C VAL A 98 14.81 -20.60 -6.35
N SER A 99 14.21 -20.92 -5.20
CA SER A 99 12.81 -21.34 -5.13
C SER A 99 11.83 -20.19 -5.37
N ASP A 100 10.59 -20.54 -5.72
CA ASP A 100 9.54 -19.54 -5.97
C ASP A 100 9.14 -18.78 -4.70
N GLU A 101 9.29 -19.39 -3.52
CA GLU A 101 9.13 -18.72 -2.22
C GLU A 101 10.15 -17.60 -2.06
N VAL A 102 11.44 -17.89 -2.30
CA VAL A 102 12.51 -16.87 -2.19
C VAL A 102 12.29 -15.74 -3.19
N LYS A 103 11.81 -16.05 -4.40
CA LYS A 103 11.48 -15.05 -5.42
C LYS A 103 10.33 -14.15 -4.99
N ALA A 104 9.27 -14.75 -4.44
CA ALA A 104 8.10 -14.03 -3.94
C ALA A 104 8.49 -13.14 -2.75
N ASP A 105 9.29 -13.64 -1.82
CA ASP A 105 9.75 -12.89 -0.65
C ASP A 105 10.58 -11.66 -1.06
N LEU A 106 11.56 -11.85 -1.95
CA LEU A 106 12.34 -10.73 -2.50
C LEU A 106 11.47 -9.72 -3.25
N LEU A 107 10.43 -10.18 -3.95
CA LEU A 107 9.54 -9.26 -4.66
C LEU A 107 8.75 -8.39 -3.68
N ARG A 108 8.22 -8.97 -2.59
CA ARG A 108 7.54 -8.22 -1.53
C ARG A 108 8.51 -7.27 -0.81
N GLU A 109 9.76 -7.67 -0.61
CA GLU A 109 10.78 -6.84 0.03
C GLU A 109 11.11 -5.59 -0.80
N ILE A 110 11.23 -5.73 -2.13
CA ILE A 110 11.64 -4.65 -3.04
C ILE A 110 10.46 -3.76 -3.45
N VAL A 111 9.31 -4.36 -3.75
CA VAL A 111 8.11 -3.63 -4.21
C VAL A 111 7.29 -3.13 -3.02
N GLY A 112 7.35 -3.82 -1.88
CA GLY A 112 6.50 -3.57 -0.74
C GLY A 112 5.14 -4.23 -0.88
N ASN A 113 4.16 -3.64 -0.19
CA ASN A 113 2.77 -4.06 -0.25
C ASN A 113 2.04 -3.10 -1.21
N PRO A 114 1.56 -3.54 -2.38
CA PRO A 114 0.99 -2.66 -3.40
C PRO A 114 -0.35 -2.05 -2.97
N PHE A 115 -0.98 -2.59 -1.93
CA PHE A 115 -2.19 -2.03 -1.33
C PHE A 115 -1.91 -0.84 -0.40
N ARG A 116 -0.65 -0.38 -0.29
CA ARG A 116 -0.23 0.78 0.50
C ARG A 116 -0.65 2.11 -0.17
N PRO A 117 -1.60 2.89 0.37
CA PRO A 117 -1.93 4.23 -0.16
C PRO A 117 -0.95 5.37 0.27
N PHE A 118 0.39 5.23 0.19
CA PHE A 118 1.32 6.21 0.83
C PHE A 118 2.51 6.71 0.01
N LYS A 119 2.81 8.01 0.16
CA LYS A 119 4.17 8.60 0.12
C LYS A 119 4.34 9.51 1.33
N TRP A 120 5.49 9.45 2.01
CA TRP A 120 5.78 10.28 3.19
C TRP A 120 5.74 11.78 2.84
N CYS A 121 4.93 12.57 3.55
CA CYS A 121 5.02 14.03 3.51
C CYS A 121 5.68 14.57 4.79
N HIS A 122 6.68 15.44 4.64
CA HIS A 122 7.36 16.07 5.77
C HIS A 122 6.46 17.17 6.40
N PRO A 123 6.41 17.29 7.74
CA PRO A 123 5.47 18.18 8.46
C PRO A 123 5.69 19.69 8.24
N SER A 124 6.65 20.09 7.41
CA SER A 124 7.00 21.50 7.20
C SER A 124 6.04 22.29 6.30
N THR A 125 4.99 21.66 5.75
CA THR A 125 4.14 22.37 4.79
C THR A 125 3.06 23.24 5.47
N GLY A 126 2.64 22.97 6.71
CA GLY A 126 1.60 23.77 7.39
C GLY A 126 0.18 23.60 6.83
N TRP A 127 -0.06 22.56 6.04
CA TRP A 127 -1.37 22.23 5.46
C TRP A 127 -2.14 21.33 6.43
N SER A 128 -3.46 21.47 6.46
CA SER A 128 -4.31 20.55 7.22
C SER A 128 -4.48 19.23 6.45
N THR A 129 -4.87 18.16 7.13
CA THR A 129 -5.24 16.88 6.51
C THR A 129 -6.34 17.05 5.46
N ASP A 130 -7.26 17.99 5.67
CA ASP A 130 -8.34 18.29 4.74
C ASP A 130 -7.82 18.86 3.40
N ASP A 131 -6.69 19.60 3.40
CA ASP A 131 -6.13 20.23 2.20
C ASP A 131 -5.33 19.24 1.32
N PHE A 132 -4.71 18.22 1.91
CA PHE A 132 -3.88 17.25 1.18
C PHE A 132 -4.69 16.21 0.40
N ASP A 133 -5.81 15.81 0.98
CA ASP A 133 -6.67 14.77 0.43
C ASP A 133 -7.43 15.20 -0.82
N ASP A 134 -7.64 16.50 -1.01
CA ASP A 134 -8.13 17.10 -2.26
C ASP A 134 -7.06 17.18 -3.35
N ALA A 135 -5.80 17.38 -2.94
CA ALA A 135 -4.68 17.50 -3.87
C ALA A 135 -4.16 16.14 -4.35
N LEU A 136 -4.34 15.07 -3.55
CA LEU A 136 -3.85 13.73 -3.83
C LEU A 136 -4.93 12.67 -3.47
N PRO A 137 -5.88 12.39 -4.39
CA PRO A 137 -6.90 11.37 -4.17
C PRO A 137 -6.28 9.99 -3.97
N GLY A 138 -6.70 9.27 -2.93
CA GLY A 138 -6.28 7.89 -2.67
C GLY A 138 -5.04 7.74 -1.79
N PHE A 139 -4.57 8.82 -1.17
CA PHE A 139 -3.47 8.76 -0.21
C PHE A 139 -3.99 8.84 1.22
N VAL A 140 -3.31 8.18 2.15
CA VAL A 140 -3.62 8.25 3.58
C VAL A 140 -2.44 8.91 4.27
N LEU A 141 -2.66 10.01 5.00
CA LEU A 141 -1.60 10.65 5.77
C LEU A 141 -1.66 10.19 7.23
N LEU A 142 -0.54 9.73 7.77
CA LEU A 142 -0.42 9.45 9.20
C LEU A 142 0.23 10.66 9.87
N ASP A 143 -0.54 11.45 10.63
CA ASP A 143 0.07 12.48 11.48
C ASP A 143 0.90 11.78 12.58
N TYR A 144 2.17 12.17 12.72
CA TYR A 144 3.07 11.60 13.72
C TYR A 144 2.52 11.77 15.15
N ARG A 145 1.67 12.77 15.39
CA ARG A 145 0.99 13.00 16.67
C ARG A 145 0.06 11.86 17.06
N TRP A 146 -0.48 11.13 16.08
CA TRP A 146 -1.35 9.98 16.34
C TRP A 146 -0.56 8.77 16.85
N ARG A 147 0.76 8.73 16.65
CA ARG A 147 1.64 7.64 17.10
C ARG A 147 2.09 7.82 18.55
N THR A 148 1.11 7.94 19.44
CA THR A 148 1.35 7.99 20.89
C THR A 148 2.06 6.71 21.36
N GLU A 149 2.62 6.74 22.57
CA GLU A 149 3.20 5.53 23.18
C GLU A 149 2.19 4.38 23.24
N THR A 150 0.97 4.66 23.69
CA THR A 150 -0.14 3.70 23.72
C THR A 150 -0.43 3.09 22.35
N VAL A 151 -0.52 3.92 21.30
CA VAL A 151 -0.78 3.44 19.93
C VAL A 151 0.36 2.53 19.45
N ARG A 152 1.62 2.90 19.71
CA ARG A 152 2.77 2.07 19.33
C ARG A 152 2.81 0.74 20.08
N ASP A 153 2.46 0.73 21.36
CA ASP A 153 2.46 -0.49 22.16
C ASP A 153 1.31 -1.43 21.78
N LEU A 154 0.12 -0.89 21.50
CA LEU A 154 -0.99 -1.67 20.94
C LEU A 154 -0.65 -2.25 19.56
N ALA A 155 0.02 -1.47 18.70
CA ALA A 155 0.48 -1.95 17.40
C ALA A 155 1.49 -3.10 17.54
N LYS A 156 2.48 -2.97 18.45
CA LYS A 156 3.43 -4.06 18.73
C LYS A 156 2.72 -5.30 19.27
N ALA A 157 1.78 -5.12 20.21
CA ALA A 157 1.00 -6.22 20.76
C ALA A 157 0.17 -6.93 19.67
N ALA A 158 -0.45 -6.18 18.75
CA ALA A 158 -1.14 -6.76 17.61
C ALA A 158 -0.19 -7.56 16.69
N TRP A 159 1.03 -7.05 16.46
CA TRP A 159 2.06 -7.72 15.64
C TRP A 159 2.58 -9.03 16.23
N ASP A 160 2.74 -9.08 17.55
CA ASP A 160 3.30 -10.22 18.27
C ASP A 160 2.30 -11.37 18.43
N HIS A 161 1.00 -11.06 18.44
CA HIS A 161 -0.08 -12.04 18.65
C HIS A 161 -0.71 -12.51 17.34
N LEU A 162 -0.11 -13.53 16.74
CA LEU A 162 -0.65 -14.22 15.58
C LEU A 162 -1.55 -15.40 15.97
N SER A 163 -2.58 -15.64 15.16
CA SER A 163 -3.37 -16.86 15.18
C SER A 163 -2.52 -18.06 14.73
N PRO A 164 -2.97 -19.32 14.96
CA PRO A 164 -2.30 -20.51 14.42
C PRO A 164 -2.19 -20.52 12.89
N ALA A 165 -3.06 -19.79 12.20
CA ALA A 165 -3.03 -19.62 10.74
C ALA A 165 -2.04 -18.51 10.28
N GLY A 166 -1.40 -17.80 11.21
CA GLY A 166 -0.49 -16.69 10.92
C GLY A 166 -1.19 -15.35 10.69
N GLU A 167 -2.43 -15.21 11.13
CA GLU A 167 -3.24 -13.99 10.98
C GLU A 167 -3.14 -13.11 12.22
N LEU A 168 -3.16 -11.79 12.03
CA LEU A 168 -3.25 -10.81 13.09
C LEU A 168 -4.66 -10.84 13.70
N ASP A 169 -4.74 -10.73 15.02
CA ASP A 169 -6.00 -10.70 15.76
C ASP A 169 -6.81 -9.43 15.45
N THR A 170 -7.94 -9.59 14.76
CA THR A 170 -8.83 -8.49 14.37
C THR A 170 -9.37 -7.72 15.57
N THR A 171 -9.51 -8.36 16.74
CA THR A 171 -9.94 -7.68 17.97
C THR A 171 -8.86 -6.69 18.42
N ARG A 172 -7.59 -7.07 18.34
CA ARG A 172 -6.47 -6.18 18.68
C ARG A 172 -6.33 -5.05 17.68
N LEU A 173 -6.58 -5.31 16.40
CA LEU A 173 -6.58 -4.28 15.37
C LEU A 173 -7.74 -3.29 15.55
N ALA A 174 -8.92 -3.73 16.00
CA ALA A 174 -10.01 -2.84 16.36
C ALA A 174 -9.64 -1.94 17.56
N VAL A 175 -9.03 -2.51 18.61
CA VAL A 175 -8.53 -1.73 19.76
C VAL A 175 -7.45 -0.72 19.34
N LEU A 176 -6.56 -1.10 18.42
CA LEU A 176 -5.58 -0.18 17.84
C LEU A 176 -6.27 0.96 17.06
N ALA A 177 -7.32 0.66 16.29
CA ALA A 177 -8.10 1.67 15.58
C ALA A 177 -8.75 2.67 16.55
N ASP A 178 -9.31 2.19 17.65
CA ASP A 178 -9.92 3.06 18.66
C ASP A 178 -8.87 3.97 19.32
N ALA A 179 -7.69 3.44 19.66
CA ALA A 179 -6.60 4.25 20.21
C ALA A 179 -6.07 5.30 19.22
N LEU A 180 -6.03 4.99 17.91
CA LEU A 180 -5.70 5.95 16.87
C LEU A 180 -6.76 7.06 16.77
N GLU A 181 -8.05 6.69 16.84
CA GLU A 181 -9.16 7.64 16.82
C GLU A 181 -9.11 8.59 18.03
N GLU A 182 -8.83 8.07 19.23
CA GLU A 182 -8.62 8.86 20.45
C GLU A 182 -7.39 9.78 20.34
N ALA A 183 -6.35 9.35 19.64
CA ALA A 183 -5.18 10.18 19.36
C ALA A 183 -5.44 11.28 18.30
N GLY A 184 -6.63 11.30 17.70
CA GLY A 184 -7.07 12.32 16.74
C GLY A 184 -7.05 11.87 15.28
N CYS A 185 -6.83 10.59 15.00
CA CYS A 185 -7.00 10.02 13.66
C CYS A 185 -8.49 9.94 13.33
N VAL A 186 -9.09 11.06 12.93
CA VAL A 186 -10.52 11.12 12.62
C VAL A 186 -10.77 11.18 11.13
N GLY A 187 -11.93 10.67 10.75
CA GLY A 187 -12.45 10.75 9.40
C GLY A 187 -12.68 12.17 8.88
N LYS A 188 -12.66 12.32 7.56
CA LYS A 188 -12.92 13.60 6.87
C LYS A 188 -14.31 14.10 7.18
N ARG A 189 -14.48 15.42 7.33
CA ARG A 189 -15.80 16.03 7.42
C ARG A 189 -16.58 15.80 6.13
N CYS A 190 -17.82 15.38 6.25
CA CYS A 190 -18.72 15.28 5.11
C CYS A 190 -18.96 16.69 4.55
N ARG A 191 -18.68 16.90 3.25
CA ARG A 191 -18.84 18.20 2.58
C ARG A 191 -20.30 18.62 2.47
N THR A 192 -21.18 17.66 2.26
CA THR A 192 -22.61 17.88 2.03
C THR A 192 -23.32 18.44 3.25
N CYS A 193 -23.06 17.87 4.43
CA CYS A 193 -23.61 18.38 5.69
C CYS A 193 -22.63 19.23 6.50
N VAL A 194 -21.42 19.47 5.98
CA VAL A 194 -20.36 20.24 6.66
C VAL A 194 -20.10 19.71 8.08
N GLY A 195 -20.13 18.39 8.26
CA GLY A 195 -19.86 17.77 9.57
C GLY A 195 -21.05 17.64 10.52
N THR A 196 -22.25 18.10 10.16
CA THR A 196 -23.41 18.08 11.08
C THR A 196 -24.15 16.74 11.10
N GLY A 197 -23.98 15.92 10.06
CA GLY A 197 -24.80 14.73 9.83
C GLY A 197 -26.21 15.02 9.32
N VAL A 198 -26.59 16.30 9.17
CA VAL A 198 -27.96 16.71 8.84
C VAL A 198 -27.93 17.72 7.70
N ILE A 199 -28.82 17.56 6.73
CA ILE A 199 -29.09 18.54 5.68
C ILE A 199 -30.45 19.19 5.91
N SER A 200 -30.59 20.46 5.54
CA SER A 200 -31.86 21.19 5.66
C SER A 200 -32.47 21.35 4.28
N GLN A 201 -33.75 21.03 4.15
CA GLN A 201 -34.51 21.24 2.93
C GLN A 201 -35.68 22.19 3.21
N GLU A 202 -35.78 23.25 2.40
CA GLU A 202 -36.86 24.22 2.50
C GLU A 202 -38.00 23.83 1.57
N HIS A 203 -39.22 23.84 2.10
CA HIS A 203 -40.44 23.55 1.35
C HIS A 203 -41.49 24.64 1.59
N PRO A 204 -42.26 25.02 0.54
CA PRO A 204 -43.36 25.96 0.71
C PRO A 204 -44.42 25.41 1.68
N PHE A 205 -44.86 26.25 2.62
CA PHE A 205 -45.93 25.94 3.57
C PHE A 205 -46.85 27.17 3.74
N GLY A 206 -47.89 27.23 2.90
CA GLY A 206 -48.75 28.42 2.80
C GLY A 206 -47.93 29.64 2.38
N ASP A 207 -48.02 30.73 3.15
CA ASP A 207 -47.26 31.97 2.93
C ASP A 207 -45.87 31.97 3.60
N THR A 208 -45.44 30.82 4.12
CA THR A 208 -44.18 30.65 4.85
C THR A 208 -43.34 29.51 4.29
N TRP A 209 -42.12 29.35 4.80
CA TRP A 209 -41.22 28.24 4.47
C TRP A 209 -41.08 27.32 5.67
N ALA A 210 -41.29 26.02 5.46
CA ALA A 210 -40.96 24.99 6.44
C ALA A 210 -39.54 24.48 6.16
N VAL A 211 -38.74 24.32 7.21
CA VAL A 211 -37.41 23.71 7.14
C VAL A 211 -37.50 22.28 7.66
N GLU A 212 -37.29 21.30 6.78
CA GLU A 212 -37.16 19.91 7.17
C GLU A 212 -35.69 19.57 7.41
N ARG A 213 -35.38 18.88 8.52
CA ARG A 213 -34.04 18.39 8.82
C ARG A 213 -33.96 16.91 8.47
N LEU A 214 -33.21 16.60 7.44
CA LEU A 214 -33.03 15.24 6.94
C LEU A 214 -31.65 14.72 7.32
N THR A 215 -31.56 13.41 7.58
CA THR A 215 -30.28 12.72 7.70
C THR A 215 -29.49 12.94 6.40
N CYS A 216 -28.23 13.35 6.53
CA CYS A 216 -27.38 13.53 5.37
C CYS A 216 -27.19 12.20 4.64
N TYR A 217 -27.61 12.13 3.38
CA TYR A 217 -27.56 10.92 2.58
C TYR A 217 -26.13 10.48 2.27
N ASP A 218 -25.19 11.42 2.13
CA ASP A 218 -23.81 11.09 1.80
C ASP A 218 -23.07 10.41 2.95
N CYS A 219 -23.20 10.92 4.18
CA CYS A 219 -22.52 10.34 5.34
C CYS A 219 -23.42 9.50 6.24
N ALA A 220 -24.64 9.18 5.79
CA ALA A 220 -25.65 8.47 6.55
C ALA A 220 -25.87 9.01 7.99
N GLY A 221 -25.75 10.33 8.17
CA GLY A 221 -25.95 10.96 9.48
C GLY A 221 -24.73 11.08 10.38
N ILE A 222 -23.59 10.52 10.00
CA ILE A 222 -22.37 10.50 10.84
C ILE A 222 -21.69 11.87 10.89
N GLY A 223 -21.84 12.66 9.83
CA GLY A 223 -21.13 13.92 9.62
C GLY A 223 -19.70 13.74 9.13
N ARG A 224 -19.17 12.51 9.08
CA ARG A 224 -17.81 12.21 8.63
C ARG A 224 -17.75 10.95 7.78
N TRP A 225 -16.75 10.88 6.91
CA TRP A 225 -16.34 9.66 6.23
C TRP A 225 -15.26 8.97 7.05
N PRO A 226 -15.30 7.64 7.23
CA PRO A 226 -14.29 6.94 8.02
C PRO A 226 -12.89 7.19 7.45
N HIS A 227 -11.90 7.34 8.34
CA HIS A 227 -10.52 7.47 7.91
C HIS A 227 -10.05 6.11 7.35
N PRO A 228 -9.42 6.03 6.16
CA PRO A 228 -9.15 4.74 5.52
C PRO A 228 -8.24 3.81 6.34
N LEU A 229 -7.34 4.37 7.17
CA LEU A 229 -6.56 3.60 8.15
C LEU A 229 -7.45 2.89 9.17
N LEU A 230 -8.43 3.59 9.73
CA LEU A 230 -9.34 3.04 10.73
C LEU A 230 -10.30 2.02 10.11
N GLU A 231 -10.82 2.35 8.93
CA GLU A 231 -11.69 1.44 8.17
C GLU A 231 -10.96 0.12 7.86
N HIS A 232 -9.69 0.20 7.45
CA HIS A 232 -8.90 -0.98 7.19
C HIS A 232 -8.65 -1.82 8.45
N LEU A 233 -8.21 -1.21 9.56
CA LEU A 233 -7.97 -1.91 10.82
C LEU A 233 -9.24 -2.58 11.39
N ARG A 234 -10.41 -1.97 11.15
CA ARG A 234 -11.72 -2.51 11.56
C ARG A 234 -12.30 -3.51 10.57
N SER A 235 -11.68 -3.68 9.40
CA SER A 235 -12.19 -4.61 8.39
C SER A 235 -12.05 -6.06 8.86
N PRO A 236 -13.03 -6.94 8.54
CA PRO A 236 -13.04 -8.32 9.00
C PRO A 236 -12.04 -9.23 8.26
N GLY A 237 -11.31 -8.68 7.28
CA GLY A 237 -10.44 -9.46 6.41
C GLY A 237 -9.31 -10.14 7.17
N PRO A 238 -8.71 -11.21 6.61
CA PRO A 238 -7.54 -11.81 7.24
C PRO A 238 -6.37 -10.82 7.13
N HIS A 239 -6.01 -10.21 8.25
CA HIS A 239 -4.81 -9.41 8.38
C HIS A 239 -3.63 -10.35 8.65
N VAL A 240 -2.47 -10.11 8.07
CA VAL A 240 -1.25 -10.88 8.34
C VAL A 240 -0.07 -9.92 8.48
N ARG A 241 1.09 -10.42 8.94
CA ARG A 241 2.30 -9.59 9.01
C ARG A 241 2.62 -8.97 7.64
N GLY A 242 2.94 -7.68 7.64
CA GLY A 242 3.06 -6.87 6.43
C GLY A 242 1.76 -6.18 6.00
N CYS A 243 0.69 -6.29 6.81
CA CYS A 243 -0.51 -5.44 6.73
C CYS A 243 -0.06 -3.97 6.70
N TRP A 244 -0.47 -3.25 5.66
CA TRP A 244 0.03 -1.89 5.48
C TRP A 244 -0.34 -0.97 6.64
N ALA A 245 -1.56 -1.10 7.18
CA ALA A 245 -2.06 -0.25 8.24
C ALA A 245 -1.26 -0.41 9.53
N LEU A 246 -0.92 -1.65 9.87
CA LEU A 246 -0.12 -1.95 11.03
C LEU A 246 1.34 -1.50 10.83
N ASP A 247 1.91 -1.80 9.67
CA ASP A 247 3.27 -1.40 9.33
C ASP A 247 3.44 0.12 9.43
N LEU A 248 2.49 0.92 8.94
CA LEU A 248 2.54 2.38 9.05
C LEU A 248 2.74 2.88 10.48
N VAL A 249 2.01 2.29 11.42
CA VAL A 249 2.07 2.67 12.83
C VAL A 249 3.41 2.25 13.44
N LEU A 250 4.00 1.17 12.94
CA LEU A 250 5.27 0.60 13.40
C LEU A 250 6.51 1.18 12.71
N LEU A 251 6.40 1.80 11.54
CA LEU A 251 7.51 2.41 10.79
C LEU A 251 8.22 3.44 11.69
N SER A 252 9.43 3.16 12.17
CA SER A 252 10.25 4.08 12.97
C SER A 252 10.61 5.34 12.19
#